data_AF-A0A0D2GQP0-F1
#
_entry.id   AF-A0A0D2GQP0-F1
#
_cell.length_a   1.000
_cell.length_b   1.000
_cell.length_c   1.000
_cell.angle_alpha   90.00
_cell.angle_beta   90.00
_cell.angle_gamma   90.00
#
_symmetry.space_group_name_H-M   'P 1'
#
loop_
_entity.id
_entity.type
_entity.pdbx_description
1 polymer ?
#
loop_
_entity_poly.entity_id
_entity_poly.type
_entity_poly.pdbx_seq_one_letter_code
_entity_poly.pdbx_strand_id
1 'polypeptide(L)'
;MPLNAWVDTTLKAPLKQSTPFHTHDRHKTKSTEGSSLLEGWVDQRPSGPNPSTEDENATWQLMHGSERWSSASRESTSTTLPSTDEELKSAITALKTSTRAIERRTRILRAQDAQLKHIEEVENALGARKTRQEQHLDQKHAAEVQYIKFANEQILEDLRLTLRAEFDRVIKDSRSTPATVTELLNSDDRVLSDLNDLSSSGAQEKHELALDALADRVNKLTRALQYFRAQTLKDRLDRAYLESLGSADIASSAQVVSDATIDTVQEDLGSLYTEIDDVMGMVVAQEHGNALQAALQDVRRAQKQNNRSLHEKVYNQLFSLTQAVTSLSKRLESLQSRRLRLHELDVQLQHVETSARSNTKPVIEKTGTEPEHSIKPAARALSQHLGLSPGSGDRKMSDIATTSSKLDDLILSLDTQSAGNVLRVLQLSDRAAAMRGAAVQRASEALASHGSHELGVRELEEMIAAAKAEMERGNS
;
A
#
# COMPACT_ATOMS: atom_id res chain seq x y z
N MET A 1 -4.59 -12.60 -1.07
CA MET A 1 -5.86 -11.87 -0.89
C MET A 1 -5.58 -10.38 -0.97
N PRO A 2 -6.34 -9.59 -1.75
CA PRO A 2 -6.15 -8.15 -1.84
C PRO A 2 -6.58 -7.48 -0.52
N LEU A 3 -5.74 -6.59 0.02
CA LEU A 3 -5.99 -5.82 1.26
C LEU A 3 -7.37 -5.13 1.27
N ASN A 4 -7.89 -4.79 0.09
CA ASN A 4 -9.16 -4.10 -0.08
C ASN A 4 -10.35 -4.94 0.40
N ALA A 5 -10.26 -6.28 0.39
CA ALA A 5 -11.30 -7.16 0.90
C ALA A 5 -11.35 -7.23 2.44
N TRP A 6 -10.23 -6.92 3.10
CA TRP A 6 -10.13 -6.96 4.56
C TRP A 6 -10.71 -5.69 5.21
N VAL A 7 -10.47 -4.52 4.61
CA VAL A 7 -11.03 -3.24 5.10
C VAL A 7 -12.57 -3.23 5.03
N ASP A 8 -13.15 -3.84 4.00
CA ASP A 8 -14.61 -3.93 3.85
C ASP A 8 -15.25 -4.96 4.81
N THR A 9 -14.49 -5.99 5.24
CA THR A 9 -14.98 -7.00 6.18
C THR A 9 -14.83 -6.57 7.64
N THR A 10 -13.79 -5.82 8.00
CA THR A 10 -13.60 -5.34 9.38
C THR A 10 -14.47 -4.13 9.73
N LEU A 11 -14.78 -3.25 8.77
CA LEU A 11 -15.70 -2.11 8.98
C LEU A 11 -17.19 -2.51 9.00
N LYS A 12 -17.57 -3.69 8.49
CA LYS A 12 -18.96 -4.19 8.52
C LYS A 12 -19.23 -5.23 9.61
N ALA A 13 -18.21 -5.68 10.34
CA ALA A 13 -18.32 -6.77 11.31
C ALA A 13 -18.88 -6.41 12.71
N PRO A 14 -18.78 -5.18 13.27
CA PRO A 14 -19.33 -4.93 14.60
C PRO A 14 -20.79 -4.42 14.62
N LEU A 15 -21.47 -4.28 13.48
CA LEU A 15 -22.86 -3.78 13.45
C LEU A 15 -23.95 -4.88 13.62
N LYS A 16 -23.57 -6.13 13.90
CA LYS A 16 -24.50 -7.29 13.91
C LYS A 16 -24.51 -8.14 15.18
N GLN A 17 -23.82 -7.72 16.25
CA GLN A 17 -23.86 -8.41 17.54
C GLN A 17 -24.16 -7.44 18.69
N SER A 18 -25.41 -6.97 18.76
CA SER A 18 -26.02 -6.57 20.02
C SER A 18 -27.42 -7.17 20.10
N THR A 19 -27.61 -7.93 21.16
CA THR A 19 -28.72 -8.80 21.52
C THR A 19 -30.04 -8.06 21.76
N PRO A 20 -31.19 -8.77 21.67
CA PRO A 20 -32.52 -8.17 21.72
C PRO A 20 -32.97 -8.02 23.18
N PHE A 21 -33.17 -6.78 23.65
CA PHE A 21 -33.95 -6.54 24.86
C PHE A 21 -35.39 -6.18 24.48
N HIS A 22 -36.28 -7.12 24.80
CA HIS A 22 -37.73 -7.09 24.89
C HIS A 22 -38.46 -5.77 24.57
N THR A 23 -39.15 -5.78 23.43
CA THR A 23 -40.32 -4.94 23.15
C THR A 23 -41.58 -5.67 23.59
N HIS A 24 -42.13 -5.33 24.75
CA HIS A 24 -43.52 -5.64 25.11
C HIS A 24 -44.12 -4.42 25.82
N ASP A 25 -44.55 -3.43 25.03
CA ASP A 25 -45.90 -2.89 25.18
C ASP A 25 -46.22 -2.04 23.95
N ARG A 26 -47.23 -2.46 23.19
CA ARG A 26 -47.63 -1.86 21.92
C ARG A 26 -49.14 -1.73 21.94
N HIS A 27 -49.66 -0.73 22.66
CA HIS A 27 -51.03 -0.28 22.47
C HIS A 27 -51.16 1.25 22.54
N LYS A 28 -51.54 1.77 21.37
CA LYS A 28 -52.51 2.85 21.12
C LYS A 28 -52.14 4.29 21.54
N THR A 29 -52.35 5.15 20.53
CA THR A 29 -52.50 6.63 20.57
C THR A 29 -51.14 7.36 20.60
N LYS A 30 -50.82 8.37 19.78
CA LYS A 30 -51.62 9.33 19.02
C LYS A 30 -50.82 9.82 17.79
N SER A 31 -51.46 9.76 16.63
CA SER A 31 -51.27 10.72 15.55
C SER A 31 -52.41 11.72 15.71
N THR A 32 -52.18 12.84 16.40
CA THR A 32 -53.01 14.06 16.36
C THR A 32 -52.26 15.18 17.09
N GLU A 33 -51.99 16.26 16.36
CA GLU A 33 -52.06 17.66 16.82
C GLU A 33 -51.34 18.03 18.13
N GLY A 34 -50.08 18.48 18.00
CA GLY A 34 -49.29 19.09 19.08
C GLY A 34 -48.95 20.57 18.88
N SER A 35 -49.39 21.19 17.78
CA SER A 35 -49.51 22.66 17.68
C SER A 35 -50.84 23.04 18.34
N SER A 36 -50.86 23.44 19.62
CA SER A 36 -51.95 24.31 20.14
C SER A 36 -51.87 24.71 21.63
N LEU A 37 -50.92 24.25 22.45
CA LEU A 37 -50.93 24.63 23.89
C LEU A 37 -50.20 25.95 24.20
N LEU A 38 -49.20 26.33 23.40
CA LEU A 38 -48.54 27.63 23.48
C LEU A 38 -49.12 28.67 22.48
N GLU A 39 -49.67 28.21 21.35
CA GLU A 39 -50.41 29.07 20.40
C GLU A 39 -51.81 29.46 20.90
N GLY A 40 -52.50 28.59 21.66
CA GLY A 40 -53.82 28.91 22.24
C GLY A 40 -53.81 29.94 23.38
N TRP A 41 -52.66 30.20 23.99
CA TRP A 41 -52.50 31.22 25.05
C TRP A 41 -52.13 32.60 24.49
N VAL A 42 -51.53 32.64 23.31
CA VAL A 42 -51.11 33.88 22.65
C VAL A 42 -52.26 34.49 21.81
N ASP A 43 -53.18 33.67 21.31
CA ASP A 43 -54.34 34.11 20.51
C ASP A 43 -55.61 34.49 21.31
N GLN A 44 -55.62 34.33 22.64
CA GLN A 44 -56.72 34.82 23.50
C GLN A 44 -56.50 36.23 24.05
N ARG A 45 -55.62 37.03 23.43
CA ARG A 45 -55.48 38.46 23.73
C ARG A 45 -56.59 39.21 22.96
N PRO A 46 -57.66 39.71 23.60
CA PRO A 46 -58.62 40.55 22.90
C PRO A 46 -57.92 41.89 22.67
N SER A 47 -57.53 42.12 21.42
CA SER A 47 -57.21 43.41 20.84
C SER A 47 -58.47 44.30 20.90
N GLY A 48 -58.63 45.04 22.00
CA GLY A 48 -59.71 46.02 22.23
C GLY A 48 -59.27 47.02 23.29
N PRO A 49 -59.63 48.31 23.17
CA PRO A 49 -58.92 49.41 23.80
C PRO A 49 -59.14 49.43 25.32
N ASN A 50 -58.04 49.45 26.08
CA ASN A 50 -57.91 49.95 27.46
C ASN A 50 -59.23 50.26 28.19
N PRO A 51 -59.84 49.31 28.91
CA PRO A 51 -60.74 49.63 30.01
C PRO A 51 -60.01 49.55 31.36
N SER A 52 -58.78 49.01 31.43
CA SER A 52 -58.07 48.90 32.70
C SER A 52 -57.41 50.19 33.15
N THR A 53 -57.18 51.17 32.28
CA THR A 53 -56.53 52.42 32.71
C THR A 53 -57.43 53.36 33.51
N GLU A 54 -58.75 53.13 33.59
CA GLU A 54 -59.64 53.91 34.45
C GLU A 54 -59.84 53.23 35.82
N ASP A 55 -59.99 51.91 35.86
CA ASP A 55 -60.18 51.15 37.11
C ASP A 55 -58.83 50.87 37.82
N GLU A 56 -57.75 50.70 37.05
CA GLU A 56 -56.37 50.60 37.56
C GLU A 56 -55.86 51.99 37.98
N ASN A 57 -56.22 53.08 37.29
CA ASN A 57 -55.89 54.44 37.73
C ASN A 57 -56.81 54.91 38.89
N ALA A 58 -58.04 54.41 38.99
CA ALA A 58 -58.88 54.60 40.19
C ALA A 58 -58.32 53.82 41.38
N THR A 59 -57.80 52.60 41.19
CA THR A 59 -57.15 51.85 42.27
C THR A 59 -55.75 52.37 42.61
N TRP A 60 -54.98 52.88 41.64
CA TRP A 60 -53.73 53.60 41.88
C TRP A 60 -53.95 54.97 42.53
N GLN A 61 -55.01 55.71 42.18
CA GLN A 61 -55.39 56.95 42.89
C GLN A 61 -55.96 56.69 44.28
N LEU A 62 -56.65 55.55 44.50
CA LEU A 62 -57.12 55.14 45.82
C LEU A 62 -55.98 54.64 46.72
N MET A 63 -54.95 54.00 46.15
CA MET A 63 -53.74 53.60 46.90
C MET A 63 -52.76 54.75 47.12
N HIS A 64 -52.49 55.62 46.13
CA HIS A 64 -51.60 56.77 46.30
C HIS A 64 -52.26 57.99 46.94
N GLY A 65 -53.60 58.03 47.02
CA GLY A 65 -54.33 58.96 47.89
C GLY A 65 -54.06 58.73 49.38
N SER A 66 -53.49 57.57 49.74
CA SER A 66 -53.14 57.20 51.12
C SER A 66 -51.74 57.69 51.57
N GLU A 67 -50.91 58.21 50.67
CA GLU A 67 -49.51 58.58 50.99
C GLU A 67 -49.30 60.09 51.26
N ARG A 68 -50.38 60.88 51.32
CA ARG A 68 -50.32 62.34 51.62
C ARG A 68 -50.68 62.72 53.07
N TRP A 69 -50.78 61.76 53.99
CA TRP A 69 -51.26 62.02 55.36
C TRP A 69 -50.16 62.36 56.37
N SER A 70 -48.90 62.53 55.92
CA SER A 70 -47.76 62.76 56.84
C SER A 70 -47.35 64.23 57.01
N SER A 71 -48.07 65.23 56.48
CA SER A 71 -47.65 66.65 56.59
C SER A 71 -48.75 67.72 56.49
N ALA A 72 -50.01 67.42 56.83
CA ALA A 72 -51.08 68.43 56.86
C ALA A 72 -51.89 68.39 58.17
N SER A 73 -51.81 69.50 58.91
CA SER A 73 -52.78 69.99 59.91
C SER A 73 -52.95 69.15 61.18
N ARG A 74 -52.31 69.41 62.33
CA ARG A 74 -52.48 70.61 63.17
C ARG A 74 -53.82 71.33 62.97
N GLU A 75 -54.93 70.60 63.03
CA GLU A 75 -56.23 71.19 63.29
C GLU A 75 -57.06 70.25 64.15
N SER A 76 -57.30 70.72 65.37
CA SER A 76 -58.12 70.09 66.40
C SER A 76 -59.55 69.91 65.90
N THR A 77 -59.89 68.75 65.35
CA THR A 77 -61.28 68.38 65.06
C THR A 77 -61.71 67.26 66.00
N SER A 78 -62.29 67.70 67.13
CA SER A 78 -63.42 67.07 67.80
C SER A 78 -63.65 65.60 67.43
N THR A 79 -63.14 64.70 68.27
CA THR A 79 -63.68 63.36 68.42
C THR A 79 -65.11 63.52 68.93
N THR A 80 -66.03 63.84 68.03
CA THR A 80 -67.45 63.99 68.32
C THR A 80 -67.94 62.59 68.67
N LEU A 81 -68.03 62.33 69.98
CA LEU A 81 -68.81 61.22 70.49
C LEU A 81 -70.16 61.25 69.78
N PRO A 82 -70.64 60.11 69.24
CA PRO A 82 -71.94 60.06 68.56
C PRO A 82 -72.98 60.59 69.55
N SER A 83 -73.50 61.79 69.26
CA SER A 83 -74.35 62.53 70.21
C SER A 83 -75.82 62.11 70.05
N THR A 84 -76.12 61.30 69.03
CA THR A 84 -77.45 60.81 68.71
C THR A 84 -77.44 59.29 68.48
N ASP A 85 -78.52 58.62 68.85
CA ASP A 85 -78.69 57.17 68.67
C ASP A 85 -78.55 56.76 67.18
N GLU A 86 -78.93 57.64 66.26
CA GLU A 86 -78.80 57.47 64.80
C GLU A 86 -77.35 57.52 64.30
N GLU A 87 -76.50 58.41 64.82
CA GLU A 87 -75.07 58.43 64.49
C GLU A 87 -74.38 57.15 64.98
N LEU A 88 -74.76 56.66 66.17
CA LEU A 88 -74.24 55.41 66.71
C LEU A 88 -74.71 54.21 65.88
N LYS A 89 -75.98 54.17 65.46
CA LYS A 89 -76.49 53.15 64.51
C LYS A 89 -75.75 53.21 63.17
N SER A 90 -75.50 54.40 62.63
CA SER A 90 -74.77 54.59 61.38
C SER A 90 -73.30 54.14 61.50
N ALA A 91 -72.62 54.49 62.59
CA ALA A 91 -71.27 54.00 62.87
C ALA A 91 -71.23 52.48 63.01
N ILE A 92 -72.24 51.86 63.63
CA ILE A 92 -72.35 50.40 63.72
C ILE A 92 -72.59 49.76 62.35
N THR A 93 -73.45 50.32 61.49
CA THR A 93 -73.67 49.78 60.14
C THR A 93 -72.44 49.99 59.25
N ALA A 94 -71.76 51.13 59.35
CA ALA A 94 -70.47 51.39 58.70
C ALA A 94 -69.38 50.42 59.17
N LEU A 95 -69.27 50.17 60.47
CA LEU A 95 -68.34 49.19 61.02
C LEU A 95 -68.68 47.77 60.53
N LYS A 96 -69.96 47.35 60.56
CA LYS A 96 -70.40 46.03 60.07
C LYS A 96 -70.14 45.85 58.58
N THR A 97 -70.36 46.88 57.76
CA THR A 97 -70.07 46.84 56.32
C THR A 97 -68.57 46.79 56.05
N SER A 98 -67.77 47.56 56.80
CA SER A 98 -66.30 47.50 56.77
C SER A 98 -65.77 46.12 57.17
N THR A 99 -66.27 45.54 58.27
CA THR A 99 -65.91 44.18 58.71
C THR A 99 -66.24 43.14 57.64
N ARG A 100 -67.43 43.21 57.03
CA ARG A 100 -67.79 42.31 55.90
C ARG A 100 -66.88 42.49 54.69
N ALA A 101 -66.48 43.72 54.38
CA ALA A 101 -65.55 44.00 53.29
C ALA A 101 -64.15 43.45 53.59
N ILE A 102 -63.65 43.62 54.82
CA ILE A 102 -62.38 43.06 55.30
C ILE A 102 -62.44 41.53 55.23
N GLU A 103 -63.49 40.89 55.75
CA GLU A 103 -63.64 39.43 55.67
C GLU A 103 -63.62 38.91 54.23
N ARG A 104 -64.32 39.58 53.29
CA ARG A 104 -64.29 39.21 51.87
C ARG A 104 -62.89 39.34 51.29
N ARG A 105 -62.18 40.45 51.56
CA ARG A 105 -60.78 40.65 51.14
C ARG A 105 -59.87 39.58 51.73
N THR A 106 -60.03 39.26 53.03
CA THR A 106 -59.25 38.18 53.67
C THR A 106 -59.55 36.81 53.06
N ARG A 107 -60.80 36.51 52.69
CA ARG A 107 -61.14 35.27 51.98
C ARG A 107 -60.46 35.20 50.60
N ILE A 108 -60.48 36.29 49.83
CA ILE A 108 -59.81 36.37 48.51
C ILE A 108 -58.29 36.21 48.67
N LEU A 109 -57.67 36.94 49.60
CA LEU A 109 -56.23 36.84 49.86
C LEU A 109 -55.82 35.42 50.28
N ARG A 110 -56.62 34.75 51.12
CA ARG A 110 -56.38 33.33 51.47
C ARG A 110 -56.51 32.40 50.27
N ALA A 111 -57.46 32.64 49.37
CA ALA A 111 -57.60 31.85 48.14
C ALA A 111 -56.43 32.09 47.18
N GLN A 112 -55.97 33.33 47.03
CA GLN A 112 -54.78 33.68 46.24
C GLN A 112 -53.50 33.10 46.84
N ASP A 113 -53.32 33.18 48.17
CA ASP A 113 -52.19 32.53 48.88
C ASP A 113 -52.17 31.01 48.67
N ALA A 114 -53.34 30.36 48.72
CA ALA A 114 -53.45 28.94 48.41
C ALA A 114 -53.11 28.60 46.94
N GLN A 115 -53.52 29.45 45.99
CA GLN A 115 -53.18 29.29 44.58
C GLN A 115 -51.68 29.51 44.31
N LEU A 116 -51.06 30.52 44.93
CA LEU A 116 -49.62 30.76 44.82
C LEU A 116 -48.81 29.58 45.37
N LYS A 117 -49.20 29.04 46.53
CA LYS A 117 -48.60 27.82 47.08
C LYS A 117 -48.74 26.63 46.14
N HIS A 118 -49.88 26.46 45.51
CA HIS A 118 -50.08 25.39 44.53
C HIS A 118 -49.20 25.57 43.27
N ILE A 119 -49.05 26.80 42.77
CA ILE A 119 -48.15 27.09 41.64
C ILE A 119 -46.70 26.82 42.04
N GLU A 120 -46.28 27.25 43.22
CA GLU A 120 -44.94 26.98 43.76
C GLU A 120 -44.67 25.48 43.90
N GLU A 121 -45.64 24.69 44.40
CA GLU A 121 -45.54 23.22 44.47
C GLU A 121 -45.39 22.58 43.08
N VAL A 122 -46.17 23.03 42.08
CA VAL A 122 -46.09 22.52 40.70
C VAL A 122 -44.76 22.91 40.04
N GLU A 123 -44.30 24.15 40.22
CA GLU A 123 -43.01 24.62 39.70
C GLU A 123 -41.85 23.84 40.33
N ASN A 124 -41.88 23.62 41.65
CA ASN A 124 -40.91 22.78 42.34
C ASN A 124 -40.92 21.34 41.83
N ALA A 125 -42.09 20.76 41.57
CA ALA A 125 -42.21 19.41 40.99
C ALA A 125 -41.68 19.33 39.56
N LEU A 126 -41.93 20.36 38.73
CA LEU A 126 -41.39 20.46 37.37
C LEU A 126 -39.87 20.64 37.38
N GLY A 127 -39.34 21.50 38.27
CA GLY A 127 -37.91 21.68 38.49
C GLY A 127 -37.23 20.36 38.87
N ALA A 128 -37.79 19.64 39.86
CA ALA A 128 -37.29 18.34 40.28
C ALA A 128 -37.31 17.30 39.15
N ARG A 129 -38.37 17.28 38.32
CA ARG A 129 -38.45 16.38 37.15
C ARG A 129 -37.40 16.74 36.09
N LYS A 130 -37.20 18.03 35.81
CA LYS A 130 -36.20 18.52 34.86
C LYS A 130 -34.78 18.14 35.31
N THR A 131 -34.43 18.40 36.57
CA THR A 131 -33.11 18.01 37.12
C THR A 131 -32.87 16.50 37.03
N ARG A 132 -33.88 15.66 37.32
CA ARG A 132 -33.76 14.20 37.17
C ARG A 132 -33.55 13.77 35.71
N GLN A 133 -34.22 14.43 34.77
CA GLN A 133 -34.07 14.15 33.35
C GLN A 133 -32.68 14.54 32.84
N GLU A 134 -32.17 15.71 33.23
CA GLU A 134 -30.80 16.16 32.93
C GLU A 134 -29.77 15.17 33.48
N GLN A 135 -29.88 14.79 34.76
CA GLN A 135 -29.01 13.78 35.38
C GLN A 135 -29.02 12.43 34.65
N HIS A 136 -30.20 11.97 34.20
CA HIS A 136 -30.32 10.73 33.43
C HIS A 136 -29.63 10.84 32.05
N LEU A 137 -29.77 11.98 31.36
CA LEU A 137 -29.11 12.21 30.08
C LEU A 137 -27.59 12.30 30.24
N ASP A 138 -27.11 12.98 31.28
CA ASP A 138 -25.67 13.06 31.60
C ASP A 138 -25.10 11.68 31.91
N GLN A 139 -25.81 10.87 32.71
CA GLN A 139 -25.41 9.50 33.02
C GLN A 139 -25.36 8.63 31.76
N LYS A 140 -26.36 8.73 30.90
CA LYS A 140 -26.40 8.00 29.62
C LYS A 140 -25.23 8.41 28.72
N HIS A 141 -24.98 9.72 28.56
CA HIS A 141 -23.88 10.23 27.76
C HIS A 141 -22.52 9.78 28.32
N ALA A 142 -22.34 9.82 29.64
CA ALA A 142 -21.13 9.32 30.29
C ALA A 142 -20.91 7.81 30.02
N ALA A 143 -21.97 7.00 30.08
CA ALA A 143 -21.89 5.57 29.77
C ALA A 143 -21.56 5.31 28.28
N GLU A 144 -22.15 6.06 27.35
CA GLU A 144 -21.83 5.97 25.91
C GLU A 144 -20.37 6.35 25.62
N VAL A 145 -19.87 7.44 26.22
CA VAL A 145 -18.47 7.86 26.08
C VAL A 145 -17.52 6.81 26.66
N GLN A 146 -17.85 6.20 27.81
CA GLN A 146 -17.06 5.10 28.38
C GLN A 146 -17.06 3.87 27.46
N TYR A 147 -18.21 3.51 26.89
CA TYR A 147 -18.32 2.40 25.96
C TYR A 147 -17.47 2.63 24.69
N ILE A 148 -17.55 3.83 24.09
CA ILE A 148 -16.76 4.19 22.91
C ILE A 148 -15.26 4.16 23.23
N LYS A 149 -14.84 4.70 24.39
CA LYS A 149 -13.44 4.63 24.83
C LYS A 149 -12.95 3.19 24.96
N PHE A 150 -13.73 2.33 25.61
CA PHE A 150 -13.41 0.91 25.74
C PHE A 150 -13.31 0.21 24.38
N ALA A 151 -14.28 0.45 23.48
CA ALA A 151 -14.26 -0.12 22.12
C ALA A 151 -13.02 0.35 21.32
N ASN A 152 -12.66 1.62 21.42
CA ASN A 152 -11.47 2.17 20.76
C ASN A 152 -10.17 1.57 21.33
N GLU A 153 -10.07 1.41 22.65
CA GLU A 153 -8.92 0.76 23.30
C GLU A 153 -8.81 -0.71 22.86
N GLN A 154 -9.94 -1.43 22.76
CA GLN A 154 -9.96 -2.81 22.29
C GLN A 154 -9.51 -2.94 20.84
N ILE A 155 -9.98 -2.07 19.95
CA ILE A 155 -9.55 -2.04 18.53
C ILE A 155 -8.06 -1.72 18.43
N LEU A 156 -7.58 -0.76 19.23
CA LEU A 156 -6.18 -0.37 19.23
C LEU A 156 -5.27 -1.52 19.71
N GLU A 157 -5.69 -2.25 20.75
CA GLU A 157 -4.95 -3.42 21.23
C GLU A 157 -4.95 -4.57 20.21
N ASP A 158 -6.08 -4.82 19.53
CA ASP A 158 -6.14 -5.81 18.44
C ASP A 158 -5.21 -5.45 17.27
N LEU A 159 -5.17 -4.16 16.89
CA LEU A 159 -4.24 -3.65 15.89
C LEU A 159 -2.77 -3.83 16.32
N ARG A 160 -2.43 -3.58 17.59
CA ARG A 160 -1.07 -3.83 18.12
C ARG A 160 -0.68 -5.30 18.04
N LEU A 161 -1.58 -6.19 18.47
CA LEU A 161 -1.33 -7.63 18.45
C LEU A 161 -1.14 -8.13 17.02
N THR A 162 -1.99 -7.69 16.09
CA THR A 162 -1.89 -8.03 14.66
C THR A 162 -0.60 -7.50 14.04
N LEU A 163 -0.26 -6.24 14.32
CA LEU A 163 0.96 -5.61 13.82
C LEU A 163 2.21 -6.33 14.34
N ARG A 164 2.25 -6.68 15.64
CA ARG A 164 3.34 -7.45 16.23
C ARG A 164 3.46 -8.84 15.61
N ALA A 165 2.35 -9.55 15.39
CA ALA A 165 2.36 -10.85 14.73
C ALA A 165 2.92 -10.79 13.29
N GLU A 166 2.57 -9.76 12.54
CA GLU A 166 3.12 -9.53 11.19
C GLU A 166 4.60 -9.13 11.22
N PHE A 167 5.03 -8.33 12.21
CA PHE A 167 6.46 -8.06 12.43
C PHE A 167 7.23 -9.34 12.73
N ASP A 168 6.74 -10.18 13.63
CA ASP A 168 7.37 -11.46 13.97
C ASP A 168 7.49 -12.37 12.74
N ARG A 169 6.46 -12.37 11.89
CA ARG A 169 6.47 -13.08 10.60
C ARG A 169 7.53 -12.53 9.65
N VAL A 170 7.63 -11.20 9.49
CA VAL A 170 8.65 -10.57 8.65
C VAL A 170 10.05 -10.81 9.19
N ILE A 171 10.24 -10.78 10.50
CA ILE A 171 11.53 -11.07 11.15
C ILE A 171 11.91 -12.53 10.91
N LYS A 172 10.97 -13.47 11.05
CA LYS A 172 11.19 -14.89 10.75
C LYS A 172 11.61 -15.09 9.30
N ASP A 173 10.89 -14.49 8.36
CA ASP A 173 11.20 -14.56 6.92
C ASP A 173 12.54 -13.88 6.60
N SER A 174 12.86 -12.75 7.26
CA SER A 174 14.14 -12.06 7.10
C SER A 174 15.31 -12.85 7.67
N ARG A 175 15.10 -13.65 8.73
CA ARG A 175 16.13 -14.52 9.32
C ARG A 175 16.38 -15.78 8.50
N SER A 176 15.36 -16.33 7.84
CA SER A 176 15.52 -17.48 6.93
C SER A 176 16.07 -17.08 5.56
N THR A 177 15.84 -15.83 5.14
CA THR A 177 16.34 -15.28 3.88
C THR A 177 17.83 -15.57 3.62
N PRO A 178 18.80 -15.22 4.49
CA PRO A 178 20.22 -15.47 4.22
C PRO A 178 20.52 -16.95 4.00
N ALA A 179 19.91 -17.85 4.77
CA ALA A 179 20.08 -19.30 4.57
C ALA A 179 19.58 -19.74 3.18
N THR A 180 18.41 -19.25 2.75
CA THR A 180 17.88 -19.58 1.41
C THR A 180 18.70 -18.96 0.28
N VAL A 181 19.30 -17.78 0.49
CA VAL A 181 20.19 -17.14 -0.50
C VAL A 181 21.48 -17.93 -0.60
N THR A 182 22.09 -18.32 0.52
CA THR A 182 23.31 -19.14 0.52
C THR A 182 23.07 -20.52 -0.08
N GLU A 183 21.93 -21.16 0.21
CA GLU A 183 21.56 -22.44 -0.41
C GLU A 183 21.41 -22.32 -1.92
N LEU A 184 20.74 -21.26 -2.40
CA LEU A 184 20.61 -21.01 -3.83
C LEU A 184 21.96 -20.72 -4.50
N LEU A 185 22.79 -19.86 -3.90
CA LEU A 185 24.11 -19.56 -4.45
C LEU A 185 25.01 -20.81 -4.48
N ASN A 186 24.97 -21.64 -3.44
CA ASN A 186 25.70 -22.92 -3.42
C ASN A 186 25.16 -23.90 -4.47
N SER A 187 23.85 -23.92 -4.74
CA SER A 187 23.28 -24.75 -5.81
C SER A 187 23.68 -24.23 -7.18
N ASP A 188 23.70 -22.90 -7.35
CA ASP A 188 24.10 -22.24 -8.59
C ASP A 188 25.59 -22.48 -8.87
N ASP A 189 26.45 -22.37 -7.86
CA ASP A 189 27.89 -22.66 -7.95
C ASP A 189 28.14 -24.13 -8.36
N ARG A 190 27.33 -25.08 -7.86
CA ARG A 190 27.40 -26.48 -8.29
C ARG A 190 27.02 -26.64 -9.75
N VAL A 191 25.92 -26.03 -10.19
CA VAL A 191 25.50 -26.09 -11.60
C VAL A 191 26.52 -25.41 -12.50
N LEU A 192 27.13 -24.30 -12.07
CA LEU A 192 28.19 -23.62 -12.80
C LEU A 192 29.47 -24.45 -12.85
N SER A 193 29.81 -25.17 -11.78
CA SER A 193 30.90 -26.15 -11.77
C SER A 193 30.62 -27.28 -12.76
N ASP A 194 29.42 -27.85 -12.73
CA ASP A 194 29.00 -28.91 -13.66
C ASP A 194 29.04 -28.42 -15.12
N LEU A 195 28.62 -27.18 -15.37
CA LEU A 195 28.71 -26.52 -16.68
C LEU A 195 30.16 -26.33 -17.14
N ASN A 196 31.04 -25.92 -16.21
CA ASN A 196 32.46 -25.78 -16.46
C ASN A 196 33.12 -27.13 -16.73
N ASP A 197 32.71 -28.17 -16.02
CA ASP A 197 33.16 -29.55 -16.23
C ASP A 197 32.67 -30.10 -17.59
N LEU A 198 31.43 -29.78 -17.99
CA LEU A 198 30.91 -30.10 -19.33
C LEU A 198 31.66 -29.35 -20.44
N SER A 199 32.00 -28.08 -20.21
CA SER A 199 32.78 -27.28 -21.16
C SER A 199 34.23 -27.76 -21.28
N SER A 200 34.85 -28.15 -20.16
CA SER A 200 36.24 -28.64 -20.12
C SER A 200 36.36 -30.07 -20.62
N SER A 201 35.42 -30.97 -20.29
CA SER A 201 35.33 -32.31 -20.87
C SER A 201 35.13 -32.25 -22.38
N GLY A 202 34.29 -31.33 -22.87
CA GLY A 202 34.11 -31.08 -24.30
C GLY A 202 35.38 -30.58 -25.01
N ALA A 203 36.26 -29.88 -24.29
CA ALA A 203 37.52 -29.36 -24.82
C ALA A 203 38.70 -30.35 -24.69
N GLN A 204 38.72 -31.21 -23.66
CA GLN A 204 39.84 -32.13 -23.41
C GLN A 204 39.73 -33.49 -24.12
N GLU A 205 38.52 -33.99 -24.45
CA GLU A 205 38.39 -35.28 -25.17
C GLU A 205 38.53 -35.16 -26.70
N LYS A 206 38.69 -33.95 -27.21
CA LYS A 206 38.90 -33.71 -28.63
C LYS A 206 40.26 -33.01 -28.82
N HIS A 207 41.29 -33.82 -29.04
CA HIS A 207 41.92 -33.72 -30.36
C HIS A 207 40.73 -33.71 -31.31
N GLU A 208 40.27 -32.51 -31.68
CA GLU A 208 39.27 -32.28 -32.69
C GLU A 208 39.78 -33.15 -33.81
N LEU A 209 39.19 -34.37 -33.94
CA LEU A 209 39.57 -35.37 -34.93
C LEU A 209 39.58 -34.51 -36.15
N ALA A 210 40.78 -34.18 -36.65
CA ALA A 210 40.95 -33.05 -37.55
C ALA A 210 40.26 -33.54 -38.80
N LEU A 211 38.94 -33.36 -38.85
CA LEU A 211 38.07 -34.26 -39.58
C LEU A 211 38.29 -34.00 -41.05
N ASP A 212 38.67 -32.74 -41.32
CA ASP A 212 39.27 -32.21 -42.53
C ASP A 212 40.62 -32.88 -42.82
N ALA A 213 41.59 -32.91 -41.90
CA ALA A 213 42.86 -33.61 -42.10
C ALA A 213 42.71 -35.14 -42.29
N LEU A 214 41.73 -35.77 -41.63
CA LEU A 214 41.38 -37.18 -41.77
C LEU A 214 40.68 -37.41 -43.11
N ALA A 215 39.78 -36.52 -43.52
CA ALA A 215 39.17 -36.55 -44.85
C ALA A 215 40.23 -36.40 -45.94
N ASP A 216 41.18 -35.48 -45.77
CA ASP A 216 42.31 -35.30 -46.68
C ASP A 216 43.20 -36.52 -46.72
N ARG A 217 43.47 -37.15 -45.57
CA ARG A 217 44.23 -38.40 -45.50
C ARG A 217 43.49 -39.54 -46.18
N VAL A 218 42.19 -39.68 -45.98
CA VAL A 218 41.36 -40.68 -46.67
C VAL A 218 41.40 -40.44 -48.17
N ASN A 219 41.25 -39.20 -48.63
CA ASN A 219 41.35 -38.85 -50.05
C ASN A 219 42.73 -39.19 -50.64
N LYS A 220 43.82 -38.88 -49.92
CA LYS A 220 45.20 -39.21 -50.33
C LYS A 220 45.40 -40.73 -50.43
N LEU A 221 44.94 -41.49 -49.43
CA LEU A 221 45.07 -42.95 -49.41
C LEU A 221 44.22 -43.62 -50.49
N THR A 222 43.00 -43.15 -50.73
CA THR A 222 42.12 -43.66 -51.79
C THR A 222 42.75 -43.43 -53.17
N ARG A 223 43.35 -42.25 -53.41
CA ARG A 223 44.10 -41.98 -54.65
C ARG A 223 45.36 -42.84 -54.79
N ALA A 224 46.13 -43.02 -53.71
CA ALA A 224 47.29 -43.89 -53.73
C ALA A 224 46.89 -45.35 -54.00
N LEU A 225 45.80 -45.83 -53.41
CA LEU A 225 45.28 -47.18 -53.64
C LEU A 225 44.80 -47.36 -55.09
N GLN A 226 44.13 -46.34 -55.66
CA GLN A 226 43.78 -46.32 -57.07
C GLN A 226 45.03 -46.46 -57.94
N TYR A 227 46.05 -45.64 -57.70
CA TYR A 227 47.32 -45.67 -58.44
C TYR A 227 48.01 -47.05 -58.36
N PHE A 228 48.22 -47.59 -57.16
CA PHE A 228 48.89 -48.88 -57.00
C PHE A 228 48.11 -50.04 -57.63
N ARG A 229 46.78 -50.04 -57.52
CA ARG A 229 45.95 -51.08 -58.12
C ARG A 229 45.91 -50.99 -59.64
N ALA A 230 45.81 -49.78 -60.20
CA ALA A 230 45.88 -49.56 -61.63
C ALA A 230 47.26 -49.97 -62.18
N GLN A 231 48.35 -49.57 -61.51
CA GLN A 231 49.70 -49.97 -61.90
C GLN A 231 49.90 -51.49 -61.81
N THR A 232 49.42 -52.14 -60.75
CA THR A 232 49.53 -53.60 -60.62
C THR A 232 48.78 -54.33 -61.74
N LEU A 233 47.63 -53.79 -62.18
CA LEU A 233 46.86 -54.36 -63.27
C LEU A 233 47.56 -54.14 -64.62
N LYS A 234 48.12 -52.94 -64.84
CA LYS A 234 48.98 -52.62 -66.00
C LYS A 234 50.22 -53.52 -66.05
N ASP A 235 50.97 -53.64 -64.95
CA ASP A 235 52.15 -54.51 -64.86
C ASP A 235 51.79 -55.99 -65.11
N ARG A 236 50.62 -56.44 -64.64
CA ARG A 236 50.11 -57.79 -64.93
C ARG A 236 49.75 -57.98 -66.40
N LEU A 237 49.19 -56.96 -67.03
CA LEU A 237 48.87 -56.95 -68.46
C LEU A 237 50.16 -56.96 -69.29
N ASP A 238 51.13 -56.10 -68.95
CA ASP A 238 52.48 -56.07 -69.54
C ASP A 238 53.17 -57.42 -69.42
N ARG A 239 53.12 -58.02 -68.23
CA ARG A 239 53.72 -59.33 -67.98
C ARG A 239 53.03 -60.43 -68.79
N ALA A 240 51.70 -60.46 -68.82
CA ALA A 240 50.95 -61.43 -69.61
C ALA A 240 51.23 -61.28 -71.12
N TYR A 241 51.34 -60.04 -71.59
CA TYR A 241 51.75 -59.71 -72.96
C TYR A 241 53.15 -60.25 -73.27
N LEU A 242 54.15 -59.95 -72.42
CA LEU A 242 55.52 -60.45 -72.57
C LEU A 242 55.62 -61.99 -72.46
N GLU A 243 54.89 -62.61 -71.54
CA GLU A 243 54.82 -64.07 -71.40
C GLU A 243 54.17 -64.72 -72.64
N SER A 244 53.16 -64.07 -73.24
CA SER A 244 52.56 -64.52 -74.49
C SER A 244 53.50 -64.37 -75.69
N LEU A 245 54.30 -63.30 -75.75
CA LEU A 245 55.35 -63.11 -76.77
C LEU A 245 56.44 -64.17 -76.63
N GLY A 246 56.90 -64.45 -75.41
CA GLY A 246 57.90 -65.49 -75.14
C GLY A 246 57.38 -66.92 -75.43
N SER A 247 56.06 -67.14 -75.30
CA SER A 247 55.42 -68.40 -75.67
C SER A 247 55.19 -68.52 -77.18
N ALA A 248 54.91 -67.41 -77.86
CA ALA A 248 54.77 -67.33 -79.32
C ALA A 248 56.12 -67.48 -80.04
N ASP A 249 57.23 -67.03 -79.45
CA ASP A 249 58.57 -67.21 -80.02
C ASP A 249 59.02 -68.68 -80.05
N ILE A 250 58.45 -69.52 -79.16
CA ILE A 250 58.66 -70.98 -79.14
C ILE A 250 57.68 -71.68 -80.11
N ALA A 251 56.61 -71.00 -80.51
CA ALA A 251 55.52 -71.56 -81.30
C ALA A 251 55.09 -70.60 -82.42
N SER A 252 55.60 -70.84 -83.63
CA SER A 252 55.14 -70.33 -84.95
C SER A 252 56.04 -69.25 -85.58
N SER A 253 56.67 -69.54 -86.72
CA SER A 253 56.08 -69.39 -88.07
C SER A 253 55.59 -67.96 -88.31
N ALA A 254 56.53 -67.12 -88.76
CA ALA A 254 56.35 -65.74 -89.18
C ALA A 254 55.17 -65.59 -90.16
N GLN A 255 54.02 -65.17 -89.62
CA GLN A 255 52.91 -64.64 -90.40
C GLN A 255 53.06 -63.12 -90.41
N VAL A 256 53.23 -62.55 -91.60
CA VAL A 256 53.44 -61.12 -91.83
C VAL A 256 52.20 -60.35 -91.36
N VAL A 257 52.30 -59.74 -90.18
CA VAL A 257 51.31 -58.79 -89.64
C VAL A 257 51.50 -57.46 -90.37
N SER A 258 50.41 -56.83 -90.81
CA SER A 258 50.47 -55.55 -91.55
C SER A 258 50.57 -54.36 -90.58
N ASP A 259 51.30 -53.31 -90.96
CA ASP A 259 51.49 -52.11 -90.13
C ASP A 259 50.17 -51.49 -89.65
N ALA A 260 49.12 -51.50 -90.48
CA ALA A 260 47.80 -50.99 -90.09
C ALA A 260 47.16 -51.76 -88.93
N THR A 261 47.41 -53.07 -88.81
CA THR A 261 46.92 -53.87 -87.68
C THR A 261 47.71 -53.61 -86.40
N ILE A 262 48.97 -53.19 -86.52
CA ILE A 262 49.81 -52.83 -85.38
C ILE A 262 49.33 -51.50 -84.80
N ASP A 263 49.05 -50.50 -85.64
CA ASP A 263 48.55 -49.19 -85.19
C ASP A 263 47.20 -49.30 -84.47
N THR A 264 46.25 -50.08 -85.01
CA THR A 264 44.94 -50.29 -84.35
C THR A 264 45.08 -50.97 -83.01
N VAL A 265 45.96 -51.98 -82.89
CA VAL A 265 46.20 -52.67 -81.62
C VAL A 265 46.89 -51.73 -80.63
N GLN A 266 47.76 -50.85 -81.09
CA GLN A 266 48.42 -49.85 -80.25
C GLN A 266 47.43 -48.80 -79.72
N GLU A 267 46.48 -48.35 -80.54
CA GLU A 267 45.40 -47.44 -80.12
C GLU A 267 44.46 -48.13 -79.12
N ASP A 268 44.01 -49.35 -79.42
CA ASP A 268 43.18 -50.16 -78.53
C ASP A 268 43.88 -50.43 -77.18
N LEU A 269 45.18 -50.71 -77.20
CA LEU A 269 46.00 -50.85 -75.99
C LEU A 269 46.07 -49.52 -75.22
N GLY A 270 46.29 -48.39 -75.90
CA GLY A 270 46.26 -47.07 -75.28
C GLY A 270 44.92 -46.78 -74.59
N SER A 271 43.81 -47.07 -75.27
CA SER A 271 42.45 -46.95 -74.71
C SER A 271 42.26 -47.86 -73.49
N LEU A 272 42.72 -49.12 -73.58
CA LEU A 272 42.63 -50.07 -72.48
C LEU A 272 43.39 -49.59 -71.23
N TYR A 273 44.56 -48.97 -71.39
CA TYR A 273 45.31 -48.43 -70.24
C TYR A 273 44.59 -47.27 -69.56
N THR A 274 43.87 -46.44 -70.32
CA THR A 274 43.05 -45.35 -69.76
C THR A 274 41.79 -45.90 -69.09
N GLU A 275 41.13 -46.89 -69.69
CA GLU A 275 39.95 -47.53 -69.10
C GLU A 275 40.29 -48.26 -67.80
N ILE A 276 41.48 -48.87 -67.70
CA ILE A 276 41.97 -49.45 -66.44
C ILE A 276 42.03 -48.39 -65.33
N ASP A 277 42.52 -47.17 -65.62
CA ASP A 277 42.59 -46.11 -64.61
C ASP A 277 41.20 -45.66 -64.13
N ASP A 278 40.24 -45.55 -65.06
CA ASP A 278 38.85 -45.15 -64.78
C ASP A 278 38.10 -46.23 -64.00
N VAL A 279 38.16 -47.48 -64.45
CA VAL A 279 37.51 -48.62 -63.80
C VAL A 279 38.11 -48.85 -62.42
N MET A 280 39.44 -48.81 -62.27
CA MET A 280 40.06 -48.93 -60.96
C MET A 280 39.74 -47.73 -60.05
N GLY A 281 39.58 -46.54 -60.61
CA GLY A 281 39.05 -45.38 -59.90
C GLY A 281 37.66 -45.60 -59.34
N MET A 282 36.73 -46.09 -60.17
CA MET A 282 35.37 -46.44 -59.75
C MET A 282 35.36 -47.55 -58.69
N VAL A 283 36.12 -48.63 -58.88
CA VAL A 283 36.18 -49.76 -57.94
C VAL A 283 36.74 -49.31 -56.58
N VAL A 284 37.83 -48.54 -56.57
CA VAL A 284 38.42 -48.05 -55.31
C VAL A 284 37.52 -47.02 -54.63
N ALA A 285 36.89 -46.13 -55.39
CA ALA A 285 35.89 -45.20 -54.87
C ALA A 285 34.69 -45.96 -54.28
N GLN A 286 34.20 -47.01 -54.94
CA GLN A 286 33.06 -47.79 -54.47
C GLN A 286 33.38 -48.63 -53.23
N GLU A 287 34.51 -49.36 -53.23
CA GLU A 287 34.88 -50.26 -52.13
C GLU A 287 35.32 -49.51 -50.87
N HIS A 288 36.13 -48.45 -51.02
CA HIS A 288 36.79 -47.80 -49.90
C HIS A 288 36.38 -46.33 -49.76
N GLY A 289 36.36 -45.58 -50.87
CA GLY A 289 36.12 -44.14 -50.86
C GLY A 289 34.76 -43.74 -50.29
N ASN A 290 33.69 -44.29 -50.86
CA ASN A 290 32.30 -43.95 -50.54
C ASN A 290 31.94 -44.37 -49.11
N ALA A 291 32.35 -45.57 -48.68
CA ALA A 291 32.10 -46.06 -47.33
C ALA A 291 32.81 -45.20 -46.28
N LEU A 292 34.08 -44.85 -46.49
CA LEU A 292 34.84 -43.98 -45.58
C LEU A 292 34.30 -42.55 -45.58
N GLN A 293 33.93 -42.01 -46.74
CA GLN A 293 33.35 -40.68 -46.84
C GLN A 293 31.98 -40.60 -46.15
N ALA A 294 31.13 -41.62 -46.30
CA ALA A 294 29.86 -41.72 -45.59
C ALA A 294 30.09 -41.78 -44.07
N ALA A 295 31.02 -42.62 -43.60
CA ALA A 295 31.39 -42.69 -42.18
C ALA A 295 31.89 -41.35 -41.63
N LEU A 296 32.73 -40.62 -42.39
CA LEU A 296 33.18 -39.27 -42.01
C LEU A 296 32.03 -38.27 -41.94
N GLN A 297 31.08 -38.31 -42.89
CA GLN A 297 29.90 -37.46 -42.86
C GLN A 297 29.03 -37.76 -41.64
N ASP A 298 28.84 -39.04 -41.29
CA ASP A 298 28.06 -39.45 -40.14
C ASP A 298 28.72 -39.03 -38.82
N VAL A 299 30.04 -39.17 -38.68
CA VAL A 299 30.79 -38.63 -37.55
C VAL A 299 30.63 -37.11 -37.47
N ARG A 300 30.73 -36.38 -38.59
CA ARG A 300 30.52 -34.93 -38.63
C ARG A 300 29.10 -34.54 -38.21
N ARG A 301 28.08 -35.26 -38.67
CA ARG A 301 26.68 -35.04 -38.27
C ARG A 301 26.49 -35.32 -36.78
N ALA A 302 27.02 -36.43 -36.27
CA ALA A 302 26.96 -36.81 -34.87
C ALA A 302 27.66 -35.78 -33.96
N GLN A 303 28.84 -35.28 -34.36
CA GLN A 303 29.54 -34.22 -33.65
C GLN A 303 28.74 -32.91 -33.61
N LYS A 304 28.17 -32.49 -34.75
CA LYS A 304 27.31 -31.29 -34.81
C LYS A 304 26.06 -31.46 -33.93
N GLN A 305 25.44 -32.63 -33.93
CA GLN A 305 24.26 -32.91 -33.11
C GLN A 305 24.59 -32.93 -31.62
N ASN A 306 25.73 -33.51 -31.24
CA ASN A 306 26.22 -33.52 -29.85
C ASN A 306 26.55 -32.09 -29.36
N ASN A 307 27.21 -31.28 -30.20
CA ASN A 307 27.46 -29.88 -29.86
C ASN A 307 26.16 -29.09 -29.70
N ARG A 308 25.16 -29.29 -30.58
CA ARG A 308 23.84 -28.65 -30.44
C ARG A 308 23.14 -29.04 -29.14
N SER A 309 23.12 -30.32 -28.80
CA SER A 309 22.48 -30.79 -27.57
C SER A 309 23.21 -30.31 -26.31
N LEU A 310 24.55 -30.19 -26.36
CA LEU A 310 25.34 -29.58 -25.30
C LEU A 310 25.00 -28.09 -25.16
N HIS A 311 24.97 -27.33 -26.24
CA HIS A 311 24.59 -25.90 -26.20
C HIS A 311 23.17 -25.69 -25.68
N GLU A 312 22.21 -26.54 -26.07
CA GLU A 312 20.84 -26.50 -25.55
C GLU A 312 20.79 -26.78 -24.05
N LYS A 313 21.55 -27.78 -23.56
CA LYS A 313 21.67 -28.04 -22.11
C LYS A 313 22.26 -26.85 -21.36
N VAL A 314 23.35 -26.27 -21.88
CA VAL A 314 24.00 -25.09 -21.28
C VAL A 314 23.02 -23.92 -21.23
N TYR A 315 22.33 -23.64 -22.33
CA TYR A 315 21.33 -22.58 -22.40
C TYR A 315 20.19 -22.78 -21.39
N ASN A 316 19.63 -23.99 -21.33
CA ASN A 316 18.54 -24.31 -20.39
C ASN A 316 18.99 -24.18 -18.93
N GLN A 317 20.22 -24.61 -18.61
CA GLN A 317 20.78 -24.46 -17.27
C GLN A 317 20.99 -22.98 -16.92
N LEU A 318 21.63 -22.19 -17.78
CA LEU A 318 21.80 -20.74 -17.58
C LEU A 318 20.46 -19.99 -17.46
N PHE A 319 19.46 -20.38 -18.25
CA PHE A 319 18.11 -19.85 -18.15
C PHE A 319 17.48 -20.16 -16.80
N SER A 320 17.60 -21.41 -16.32
CA SER A 320 17.08 -21.82 -15.01
C SER A 320 17.74 -21.08 -13.85
N LEU A 321 19.06 -20.86 -13.90
CA LEU A 321 19.81 -20.07 -12.92
C LEU A 321 19.32 -18.62 -12.91
N THR A 322 19.18 -18.01 -14.08
CA THR A 322 18.67 -16.64 -14.22
C THR A 322 17.24 -16.52 -13.69
N GLN A 323 16.38 -17.50 -13.96
CA GLN A 323 15.02 -17.53 -13.44
C GLN A 323 14.99 -17.66 -11.91
N ALA A 324 15.86 -18.49 -11.34
CA ALA A 324 15.95 -18.66 -9.90
C ALA A 324 16.39 -17.34 -9.21
N VAL A 325 17.44 -16.69 -9.70
CA VAL A 325 17.93 -15.40 -9.19
C VAL A 325 16.87 -14.29 -9.31
N THR A 326 16.19 -14.19 -10.45
CA THR A 326 15.12 -13.19 -10.64
C THR A 326 13.92 -13.45 -9.71
N SER A 327 13.57 -14.71 -9.46
CA SER A 327 12.51 -15.06 -8.50
C SER A 327 12.90 -14.69 -7.06
N LEU A 328 14.16 -14.92 -6.69
CA LEU A 328 14.71 -14.55 -5.38
C LEU A 328 14.70 -13.03 -5.20
N SER A 329 15.13 -12.25 -6.22
CA SER A 329 15.08 -10.78 -6.20
C SER A 329 13.67 -10.27 -5.93
N LYS A 330 12.67 -10.77 -6.68
CA LYS A 330 11.25 -10.41 -6.47
C LYS A 330 10.78 -10.74 -5.06
N ARG A 331 11.19 -11.88 -4.52
CA ARG A 331 10.84 -12.29 -3.14
C ARG A 331 11.47 -11.34 -2.11
N LEU A 332 12.73 -10.96 -2.29
CA LEU A 332 13.42 -10.01 -1.43
C LEU A 332 12.79 -8.61 -1.47
N GLU A 333 12.44 -8.11 -2.66
CA GLU A 333 11.72 -6.85 -2.84
C GLU A 333 10.35 -6.86 -2.17
N SER A 334 9.62 -7.98 -2.27
CA SER A 334 8.33 -8.17 -1.59
C SER A 334 8.48 -8.16 -0.07
N LEU A 335 9.55 -8.75 0.45
CA LEU A 335 9.86 -8.78 1.88
C LEU A 335 10.25 -7.38 2.37
N GLN A 336 11.07 -6.67 1.62
CA GLN A 336 11.50 -5.30 1.93
C GLN A 336 10.31 -4.32 1.91
N SER A 337 9.47 -4.38 0.88
CA SER A 337 8.27 -3.53 0.80
C SER A 337 7.29 -3.82 1.94
N ARG A 338 7.09 -5.10 2.31
CA ARG A 338 6.30 -5.47 3.49
C ARG A 338 6.92 -4.92 4.78
N ARG A 339 8.24 -5.00 4.96
CA ARG A 339 8.94 -4.43 6.13
C ARG A 339 8.74 -2.92 6.24
N LEU A 340 8.86 -2.19 5.13
CA LEU A 340 8.66 -0.74 5.10
C LEU A 340 7.22 -0.36 5.44
N ARG A 341 6.24 -1.05 4.85
CA ARG A 341 4.82 -0.80 5.16
C ARG A 341 4.46 -1.08 6.62
N LEU A 342 5.00 -2.15 7.21
CA LEU A 342 4.78 -2.42 8.63
C LEU A 342 5.41 -1.33 9.52
N HIS A 343 6.59 -0.83 9.16
CA HIS A 343 7.22 0.28 9.89
C HIS A 343 6.42 1.58 9.74
N GLU A 344 5.84 1.85 8.58
CA GLU A 344 4.93 2.98 8.37
C GLU A 344 3.67 2.86 9.23
N LEU A 345 3.04 1.69 9.26
CA LEU A 345 1.88 1.41 10.11
C LEU A 345 2.20 1.54 11.60
N ASP A 346 3.38 1.11 12.04
CA ASP A 346 3.83 1.27 13.42
C ASP A 346 3.96 2.76 13.81
N VAL A 347 4.54 3.58 12.94
CA VAL A 347 4.65 5.03 13.16
C VAL A 347 3.26 5.67 13.20
N GLN A 348 2.34 5.27 12.32
CA GLN A 348 0.96 5.76 12.33
C GLN A 348 0.22 5.35 13.61
N LEU A 349 0.42 4.12 14.09
CA LEU A 349 -0.18 3.64 15.34
C LEU A 349 0.34 4.42 16.54
N GLN A 350 1.65 4.67 16.61
CA GLN A 350 2.25 5.52 17.66
C GLN A 350 1.70 6.96 17.61
N HIS A 351 1.43 7.50 16.43
CA HIS A 351 0.79 8.81 16.30
C HIS A 351 -0.65 8.82 16.83
N VAL A 352 -1.43 7.78 16.52
CA VAL A 352 -2.81 7.63 17.05
C VAL A 352 -2.78 7.49 18.58
N GLU A 353 -1.83 6.74 19.13
CA GLU A 353 -1.68 6.56 20.57
C GLU A 353 -1.28 7.85 21.29
N THR A 354 -0.36 8.62 20.72
CA THR A 354 0.04 9.91 21.30
C THR A 354 -1.09 10.92 21.26
N SER A 355 -1.84 10.98 20.15
CA SER A 355 -3.05 11.80 20.01
C SER A 355 -4.17 11.39 20.98
N ALA A 356 -4.38 10.08 21.18
CA ALA A 356 -5.35 9.57 22.14
C ALA A 356 -4.99 9.95 23.59
N ARG A 357 -3.69 9.94 23.93
CA ARG A 357 -3.22 10.35 25.27
C ARG A 357 -3.33 11.85 25.49
N SER A 358 -3.05 12.69 24.50
CA SER A 358 -3.15 14.16 24.66
C SER A 358 -4.59 14.65 24.89
N ASN A 359 -5.60 13.96 24.35
CA ASN A 359 -7.02 14.33 24.52
C ASN A 359 -7.64 13.93 25.88
N THR A 360 -6.88 13.36 26.81
CA THR A 360 -7.40 12.96 28.13
C THR A 360 -7.29 14.02 29.23
N LYS A 361 -6.82 15.24 28.92
CA LYS A 361 -6.79 16.35 29.88
C LYS A 361 -8.02 17.25 29.67
N PRO A 362 -8.98 17.32 30.61
CA PRO A 362 -10.17 18.15 30.42
C PRO A 362 -9.77 19.62 30.57
N VAL A 363 -9.76 20.34 29.45
CA VAL A 363 -9.84 21.80 29.46
C VAL A 363 -11.28 22.14 29.87
N ILE A 364 -11.44 22.53 31.13
CA ILE A 364 -12.68 23.12 31.63
C ILE A 364 -12.75 24.54 31.06
N GLU A 365 -13.23 24.68 29.84
CA GLU A 365 -13.67 25.96 29.28
C GLU A 365 -15.08 26.24 29.80
N LYS A 366 -15.17 27.10 30.82
CA LYS A 366 -16.41 27.78 31.21
C LYS A 366 -16.64 28.93 30.23
N THR A 367 -17.38 28.68 29.16
CA THR A 367 -17.95 29.70 28.30
C THR A 367 -19.39 29.99 28.71
N GLY A 368 -19.73 31.27 28.86
CA GLY A 368 -21.12 31.74 28.78
C GLY A 368 -21.70 32.32 30.07
N THR A 369 -21.29 33.52 30.46
CA THR A 369 -22.18 34.45 31.18
C THR A 369 -22.21 35.76 30.40
N GLU A 370 -23.28 35.96 29.64
CA GLU A 370 -23.70 37.28 29.17
C GLU A 370 -24.15 38.14 30.37
N PRO A 371 -23.88 39.45 30.36
CA PRO A 371 -24.05 40.31 31.52
C PRO A 371 -25.35 41.12 31.43
N GLU A 372 -26.22 41.04 32.43
CA GLU A 372 -27.16 42.13 32.72
C GLU A 372 -27.20 42.49 34.22
N HIS A 373 -26.65 43.67 34.47
CA HIS A 373 -26.97 44.66 35.49
C HIS A 373 -27.97 44.29 36.60
N SER A 374 -27.46 44.21 37.83
CA SER A 374 -28.01 44.84 39.06
C SER A 374 -27.53 44.08 40.30
N ILE A 375 -26.23 44.21 40.63
CA ILE A 375 -25.69 43.67 41.88
C ILE A 375 -26.02 44.66 42.99
N LYS A 376 -27.01 44.28 43.79
CA LYS A 376 -27.46 44.98 45.01
C LYS A 376 -26.27 45.21 45.97
N PRO A 377 -26.11 46.41 46.55
CA PRO A 377 -24.99 46.78 47.44
C PRO A 377 -24.84 45.87 48.68
N ALA A 378 -25.91 45.16 49.08
CA ALA A 378 -25.85 44.19 50.18
C ALA A 378 -24.98 42.95 49.88
N ALA A 379 -24.94 42.48 48.63
CA ALA A 379 -24.09 41.34 48.26
C ALA A 379 -22.61 41.72 48.31
N ARG A 380 -22.27 42.96 47.92
CA ARG A 380 -20.90 43.50 47.98
C ARG A 380 -20.42 43.67 49.42
N ALA A 381 -21.31 44.09 50.32
CA ALA A 381 -21.03 44.15 51.76
C ALA A 381 -20.83 42.76 52.39
N LEU A 382 -21.62 41.76 52.00
CA LEU A 382 -21.42 40.36 52.43
C LEU A 382 -20.11 39.77 51.89
N SER A 383 -19.73 40.03 50.64
CA SER A 383 -18.45 39.57 50.08
C SER A 383 -17.24 40.21 50.78
N GLN A 384 -17.33 41.50 51.15
CA GLN A 384 -16.30 42.17 51.95
C GLN A 384 -16.23 41.62 53.39
N HIS A 385 -17.38 41.28 53.99
CA HIS A 385 -17.43 40.72 55.35
C HIS A 385 -17.00 39.24 55.42
N LEU A 386 -17.10 38.49 54.32
CA LEU A 386 -16.68 37.08 54.22
C LEU A 386 -15.20 36.91 53.84
N GLY A 387 -14.41 37.98 53.75
CA GLY A 387 -12.98 37.90 53.41
C GLY A 387 -12.71 37.38 51.99
N LEU A 388 -13.74 37.34 51.13
CA LEU A 388 -13.61 36.96 49.73
C LEU A 388 -13.15 38.18 48.94
N SER A 389 -11.92 38.61 49.21
CA SER A 389 -11.25 39.64 48.43
C SER A 389 -10.91 39.07 47.05
N PRO A 390 -11.44 39.64 45.96
CA PRO A 390 -11.05 39.27 44.60
C PRO A 390 -9.69 39.91 44.32
N GLY A 391 -8.62 39.26 44.76
CA GLY A 391 -7.29 39.83 44.67
C GLY A 391 -6.19 38.83 44.95
N SER A 392 -5.95 37.90 44.02
CA SER A 392 -4.66 37.20 43.84
C SER A 392 -4.66 36.19 42.66
N GLY A 393 -5.50 36.38 41.63
CA GLY A 393 -5.64 35.41 40.52
C GLY A 393 -4.76 35.67 39.28
N ASP A 394 -4.40 36.92 38.99
CA ASP A 394 -3.93 37.30 37.65
C ASP A 394 -2.52 36.80 37.28
N ARG A 395 -1.66 36.48 38.27
CA ARG A 395 -0.32 35.96 37.96
C ARG A 395 -0.34 34.54 37.38
N LYS A 396 -1.25 33.67 37.82
CA LYS A 396 -1.28 32.28 37.34
C LYS A 396 -1.90 32.16 35.94
N MET A 397 -2.84 33.03 35.59
CA MET A 397 -3.45 33.03 34.26
C MET A 397 -2.47 33.55 33.19
N SER A 398 -1.65 34.54 33.54
CA SER A 398 -0.52 35.03 32.72
C SER A 398 0.51 33.93 32.46
N ASP A 399 0.90 33.18 33.49
CA ASP A 399 1.88 32.09 33.32
C ASP A 399 1.33 30.98 32.42
N ILE A 400 0.03 30.63 32.54
CA ILE A 400 -0.60 29.64 31.66
C ILE A 400 -0.67 30.16 30.21
N ALA A 401 -1.09 31.40 29.99
CA ALA A 401 -1.17 31.98 28.65
C ALA A 401 0.21 32.06 27.98
N THR A 402 1.26 32.44 28.72
CA THR A 402 2.64 32.46 28.19
C THR A 402 3.20 31.05 27.94
N THR A 403 2.83 30.04 28.73
CA THR A 403 3.20 28.65 28.43
C THR A 403 2.46 28.09 27.22
N SER A 404 1.19 28.47 27.02
CA SER A 404 0.42 28.07 25.83
C SER A 404 1.03 28.66 24.56
N SER A 405 1.35 29.96 24.54
CA SER A 405 1.95 30.58 23.35
C SER A 405 3.31 29.97 23.00
N LYS A 406 4.13 29.63 24.01
CA LYS A 406 5.41 28.93 23.79
C LYS A 406 5.22 27.51 23.24
N LEU A 407 4.16 26.82 23.67
CA LEU A 407 3.82 25.51 23.14
C LEU A 407 3.37 25.61 21.69
N ASP A 408 2.54 26.59 21.35
CA ASP A 408 2.08 26.84 19.98
C ASP A 408 3.25 27.23 19.07
N ASP A 409 4.18 28.08 19.54
CA ASP A 409 5.41 28.41 18.82
C ASP A 409 6.30 27.18 18.58
N LEU A 410 6.43 26.29 19.58
CA LEU A 410 7.19 25.04 19.44
C LEU A 410 6.51 24.07 18.47
N ILE A 411 5.17 23.97 18.49
CA ILE A 411 4.41 23.14 17.56
C ILE A 411 4.60 23.65 16.13
N LEU A 412 4.48 24.96 15.90
CA LEU A 412 4.72 25.57 14.59
C LEU A 412 6.18 25.39 14.13
N SER A 413 7.16 25.53 15.04
CA SER A 413 8.57 25.29 14.74
C SER A 413 8.84 23.83 14.37
N LEU A 414 8.20 22.87 15.06
CA LEU A 414 8.40 21.46 14.80
C LEU A 414 7.72 21.04 13.48
N ASP A 415 6.53 21.57 13.21
CA ASP A 415 5.79 21.30 11.98
C ASP A 415 6.55 21.85 10.75
N THR A 416 7.01 23.10 10.81
CA THR A 416 7.87 23.69 9.77
C THR A 416 9.20 22.94 9.58
N GLN A 417 9.83 22.49 10.68
CA GLN A 417 11.05 21.67 10.60
C GLN A 417 10.77 20.30 9.98
N SER A 418 9.64 19.68 10.32
CA SER A 418 9.24 18.38 9.79
C SER A 418 8.94 18.46 8.29
N ALA A 419 8.19 19.48 7.85
CA ALA A 419 7.94 19.75 6.44
C ALA A 419 9.25 20.01 5.68
N GLY A 420 10.19 20.76 6.26
CA GLY A 420 11.52 20.99 5.69
C GLY A 420 12.39 19.72 5.62
N ASN A 421 12.24 18.80 6.58
CA ASN A 421 12.91 17.50 6.56
C ASN A 421 12.35 16.60 5.45
N VAL A 422 11.01 16.53 5.32
CA VAL A 422 10.34 15.75 4.26
C VAL A 422 10.75 16.26 2.88
N LEU A 423 10.78 17.59 2.68
CA LEU A 423 11.24 18.18 1.42
C LEU A 423 12.69 17.79 1.08
N ARG A 424 13.60 17.78 2.07
CA ARG A 424 14.99 17.33 1.88
C ARG A 424 15.09 15.85 1.53
N VAL A 425 14.28 15.00 2.16
CA VAL A 425 14.25 13.55 1.85
C VAL A 425 13.74 13.32 0.42
N LEU A 426 12.71 14.05 -0.02
CA LEU A 426 12.21 13.99 -1.39
C LEU A 426 13.27 14.46 -2.41
N GLN A 427 13.96 15.57 -2.14
CA GLN A 427 15.05 16.04 -3.01
C GLN A 427 16.22 15.04 -3.10
N LEU A 428 16.59 14.40 -1.99
CA LEU A 428 17.62 13.36 -1.98
C LEU A 428 17.17 12.11 -2.75
N SER A 429 15.90 11.74 -2.62
CA SER A 429 15.27 10.67 -3.41
C SER A 429 15.35 10.94 -4.90
N ASP A 430 14.95 12.13 -5.34
CA ASP A 430 14.97 12.53 -6.76
C ASP A 430 16.40 12.56 -7.32
N ARG A 431 17.35 13.08 -6.55
CA ARG A 431 18.77 13.06 -6.92
C ARG A 431 19.31 11.63 -7.02
N ALA A 432 18.93 10.74 -6.11
CA ALA A 432 19.33 9.33 -6.15
C ALA A 432 18.68 8.58 -7.34
N ALA A 433 17.46 8.92 -7.73
CA ALA A 433 16.80 8.40 -8.92
C ALA A 433 17.52 8.87 -10.20
N ALA A 434 17.85 10.16 -10.29
CA ALA A 434 18.60 10.71 -11.42
C ALA A 434 20.00 10.08 -11.56
N MET A 435 20.73 9.86 -10.45
CA MET A 435 22.02 9.19 -10.49
C MET A 435 21.92 7.73 -10.93
N ARG A 436 20.88 7.01 -10.49
CA ARG A 436 20.62 5.64 -10.96
C ARG A 436 20.31 5.62 -12.46
N GLY A 437 19.48 6.53 -12.96
CA GLY A 437 19.22 6.68 -14.39
C GLY A 437 20.50 6.93 -15.20
N ALA A 438 21.36 7.85 -14.75
CA ALA A 438 22.64 8.12 -15.39
C ALA A 438 23.60 6.92 -15.36
N ALA A 439 23.61 6.14 -14.27
CA ALA A 439 24.44 4.94 -14.19
C ALA A 439 23.96 3.83 -15.15
N VAL A 440 22.64 3.62 -15.26
CA VAL A 440 22.05 2.67 -16.21
C VAL A 440 22.33 3.11 -17.65
N GLN A 441 22.20 4.40 -17.95
CA GLN A 441 22.52 4.94 -19.26
C GLN A 441 23.99 4.71 -19.63
N ARG A 442 24.94 5.00 -18.72
CA ARG A 442 26.37 4.71 -18.95
C ARG A 442 26.65 3.22 -19.14
N ALA A 443 25.98 2.35 -18.38
CA ALA A 443 26.11 0.91 -18.56
C ALA A 443 25.58 0.46 -19.94
N SER A 444 24.46 1.04 -20.40
CA SER A 444 23.90 0.77 -21.71
C SER A 444 24.80 1.25 -22.86
N GLU A 445 25.43 2.42 -22.70
CA GLU A 445 26.38 2.99 -23.66
C GLU A 445 27.66 2.15 -23.70
N ALA A 446 28.15 1.68 -22.55
CA ALA A 446 29.29 0.78 -22.48
C ALA A 446 29.00 -0.56 -23.18
N LEU A 447 27.81 -1.14 -22.95
CA LEU A 447 27.39 -2.37 -23.63
C LEU A 447 27.22 -2.18 -25.14
N ALA A 448 26.66 -1.04 -25.57
CA ALA A 448 26.56 -0.71 -27.00
C ALA A 448 27.93 -0.49 -27.65
N SER A 449 28.88 0.13 -26.94
CA SER A 449 30.26 0.28 -27.41
C SER A 449 30.99 -1.06 -27.52
N HIS A 450 30.64 -2.04 -26.68
CA HIS A 450 31.24 -3.37 -26.71
C HIS A 450 30.86 -4.15 -27.98
N GLY A 451 29.67 -3.90 -28.55
CA GLY A 451 29.30 -4.43 -29.87
C GLY A 451 30.22 -3.97 -31.01
N SER A 452 30.82 -2.78 -30.88
CA SER A 452 31.82 -2.31 -31.86
C SER A 452 33.17 -3.03 -31.71
N HIS A 453 33.54 -3.43 -30.49
CA HIS A 453 34.73 -4.23 -30.26
C HIS A 453 34.54 -5.68 -30.70
N GLU A 454 33.36 -6.27 -30.54
CA GLU A 454 33.05 -7.61 -31.09
C GLU A 454 33.15 -7.63 -32.62
N LEU A 455 32.75 -6.54 -33.30
CA LEU A 455 32.91 -6.39 -34.75
C LEU A 455 34.40 -6.32 -35.14
N GLY A 456 35.20 -5.54 -34.41
CA GLY A 456 36.64 -5.47 -34.64
C GLY A 456 37.37 -6.79 -34.37
N VAL A 457 36.94 -7.55 -33.35
CA VAL A 457 37.49 -8.89 -33.08
C VAL A 457 37.12 -9.86 -34.20
N ARG A 458 35.88 -9.82 -34.70
CA ARG A 458 35.48 -10.63 -35.88
C ARG A 458 36.25 -10.29 -37.15
N GLU A 459 36.46 -9.01 -37.45
CA GLU A 459 37.29 -8.61 -38.60
C GLU A 459 38.74 -9.07 -38.41
N LEU A 460 39.28 -9.00 -37.20
CA LEU A 460 40.63 -9.48 -36.92
C LEU A 460 40.72 -11.01 -37.08
N GLU A 461 39.72 -11.74 -36.62
CA GLU A 461 39.60 -13.20 -36.79
C GLU A 461 39.49 -13.59 -38.29
N GLU A 462 38.70 -12.86 -39.08
CA GLU A 462 38.63 -13.07 -40.53
C GLU A 462 39.96 -12.75 -41.24
N MET A 463 40.64 -11.67 -40.86
CA MET A 463 41.96 -11.35 -41.41
C MET A 463 43.01 -12.41 -41.05
N ILE A 464 42.99 -12.92 -39.82
CA ILE A 464 43.90 -14.00 -39.40
C ILE A 464 43.59 -15.29 -40.18
N ALA A 465 42.31 -15.61 -40.39
CA ALA A 465 41.90 -16.76 -41.18
C ALA A 465 42.32 -16.63 -42.66
N ALA A 466 42.19 -15.43 -43.26
CA ALA A 466 42.61 -15.14 -44.62
C ALA A 466 44.14 -15.22 -44.78
N ALA A 467 44.90 -14.61 -43.86
CA ALA A 467 46.37 -14.66 -43.87
C ALA A 467 46.87 -16.10 -43.70
N LYS A 468 46.21 -16.91 -42.86
CA LYS A 468 46.55 -18.33 -42.70
C LYS A 468 46.29 -19.12 -43.98
N ALA A 469 45.20 -18.84 -44.70
CA ALA A 469 44.88 -19.48 -45.97
C ALA A 469 45.85 -19.08 -47.11
N GLU A 470 46.40 -17.87 -47.11
CA GLU A 470 47.42 -17.44 -48.07
C GLU A 470 48.78 -18.12 -47.80
N MET A 471 49.19 -18.24 -46.53
CA MET A 471 50.43 -18.95 -46.18
C MET A 471 50.38 -20.43 -46.55
N GLU A 472 49.22 -21.08 -46.45
CA GLU A 472 49.08 -22.49 -46.87
C GLU A 472 49.13 -22.67 -48.40
N ARG A 473 48.77 -21.65 -49.20
CA ARG A 473 48.91 -21.70 -50.67
C ARG A 473 50.31 -21.38 -51.19
N GLY A 474 51.13 -20.66 -50.42
CA GLY A 474 52.49 -20.29 -50.83
C GLY A 474 53.56 -21.37 -50.61
N ASN A 475 53.23 -22.47 -49.94
CA ASN A 475 54.15 -23.55 -49.56
C ASN A 475 53.86 -24.90 -50.24
N SER A 476 53.05 -24.89 -51.31
CA SER A 476 52.86 -26.01 -52.26
C SER A 476 53.33 -25.57 -53.63
#